data_AF-A0A4Q3IZ97-F1
#
_entry.id   AF-A0A4Q3IZ97-F1
#
_cell.length_a   1.000
_cell.length_b   1.000
_cell.length_c   1.000
_cell.angle_alpha   90.00
_cell.angle_beta   90.00
_cell.angle_gamma   90.00
#
_symmetry.space_group_name_H-M   'P 1'
#
loop_
_entity.id
_entity.type
_entity.pdbx_description
1 polymer ?
#
loop_
_entity_poly.entity_id
_entity_poly.type
_entity_poly.pdbx_seq_one_letter_code
_entity_poly.pdbx_strand_id
1 'polypeptide(L)'
;LHSSDYFRQDNSYPVSEDVCLTATLDVLKAMAFNNAPSDALFALGYCGWSPGQLEDEIMQNGWLTVPYSRHLLFKAPIEGRYEAALGQLGITRATLSSVAGNA
;
A
#
# COMPACT_ATOMS: atom_id res chain seq x y z
N LEU A 1 -4.47 1.41 7.81
CA LEU A 1 -3.84 0.06 7.72
C LEU A 1 -2.92 -0.13 8.92
N HIS A 2 -2.83 -1.33 9.46
CA HIS A 2 -1.92 -1.65 10.56
C HIS A 2 -1.51 -3.12 10.50
N SER A 3 -0.52 -3.49 11.31
CA SER A 3 -0.13 -4.88 11.52
C SER A 3 -1.24 -5.70 12.18
N SER A 4 -1.22 -7.02 11.95
CA SER A 4 -2.24 -7.96 12.46
C SER A 4 -2.13 -8.27 13.96
N ASP A 5 -1.10 -7.77 14.65
CA ASP A 5 -0.94 -7.84 16.11
C ASP A 5 -1.98 -7.00 16.88
N TYR A 6 -2.62 -6.05 16.20
CA TYR A 6 -3.79 -5.34 16.67
C TYR A 6 -5.00 -5.79 15.86
N PHE A 7 -5.88 -6.62 16.43
CA PHE A 7 -7.11 -7.06 15.77
C PHE A 7 -8.34 -6.81 16.67
N ARG A 8 -9.37 -6.16 16.11
CA ARG A 8 -10.67 -5.95 16.76
C ARG A 8 -11.75 -6.61 15.91
N GLN A 9 -12.39 -7.65 16.45
CA GLN A 9 -13.32 -8.51 15.73
C GLN A 9 -14.43 -7.76 14.99
N ASP A 10 -14.93 -6.65 15.54
CA ASP A 10 -16.04 -5.89 14.94
C ASP A 10 -15.59 -4.75 14.01
N ASN A 11 -14.31 -4.35 14.07
CA ASN A 11 -13.84 -3.09 13.47
C ASN A 11 -12.59 -3.24 12.59
N SER A 12 -11.97 -4.42 12.55
CA SER A 12 -10.78 -4.72 11.75
C SER A 12 -11.09 -5.74 10.66
N TYR A 13 -10.72 -5.42 9.42
CA TYR A 13 -10.84 -6.28 8.26
C TYR A 13 -9.46 -6.82 7.88
N PRO A 14 -9.27 -8.15 7.80
CA PRO A 14 -8.01 -8.73 7.34
C PRO A 14 -7.83 -8.49 5.84
N VAL A 15 -6.68 -7.94 5.45
CA VAL A 15 -6.31 -7.71 4.04
C VAL A 15 -5.33 -8.79 3.58
N SER A 16 -4.37 -9.14 4.44
CA SER A 16 -3.42 -10.25 4.30
C SER A 16 -3.18 -10.89 5.67
N GLU A 17 -2.32 -11.91 5.75
CA GLU A 17 -1.93 -12.54 7.02
C GLU A 17 -1.31 -11.53 8.01
N ASP A 18 -0.64 -10.50 7.51
CA ASP A 18 0.16 -9.57 8.29
C ASP A 18 -0.34 -8.11 8.27
N VAL A 19 -1.44 -7.83 7.55
CA VAL A 19 -2.04 -6.49 7.38
C VAL A 19 -3.54 -6.52 7.65
N CYS A 20 -3.99 -5.56 8.44
CA CYS A 20 -5.39 -5.30 8.74
C CYS A 20 -5.79 -3.85 8.41
N LEU A 21 -7.05 -3.67 8.06
CA LEU A 21 -7.69 -2.39 7.81
C LEU A 21 -8.74 -2.12 8.88
N THR A 22 -8.56 -1.04 9.65
CA THR A 22 -9.58 -0.51 10.56
C THR A 22 -10.03 0.85 10.06
N ALA A 23 -11.34 1.01 9.86
CA ALA A 23 -11.95 2.27 9.40
C ALA A 23 -12.57 3.09 10.55
N THR A 24 -12.46 2.62 11.79
CA THR A 24 -12.96 3.32 12.98
C THR A 24 -11.86 4.14 13.65
N LEU A 25 -12.26 5.12 14.48
CA LEU A 25 -11.34 5.95 15.27
C LEU A 25 -10.62 5.16 16.38
N ASP A 26 -10.97 3.90 16.61
CA ASP A 26 -10.42 3.11 17.72
C ASP A 26 -8.93 2.88 17.57
N VAL A 27 -8.45 2.68 16.33
CA VAL A 27 -7.02 2.53 16.06
C VAL A 27 -6.25 3.83 16.31
N LEU A 28 -6.86 5.00 16.05
CA LEU A 28 -6.25 6.30 16.37
C LEU A 28 -6.11 6.49 17.88
N LYS A 29 -7.14 6.12 18.65
CA LYS A 29 -7.07 6.14 20.12
C LYS A 29 -6.00 5.18 20.62
N ALA A 30 -5.92 3.97 20.07
CA ALA A 30 -4.92 2.98 20.44
C ALA A 30 -3.48 3.48 20.23
N MET A 31 -3.23 4.20 19.12
CA MET A 31 -1.96 4.87 18.86
C MET A 31 -1.63 5.99 19.86
N ALA A 32 -2.63 6.66 20.42
CA ALA A 32 -2.43 7.76 21.37
C ALA A 32 -2.21 7.29 22.84
N PHE A 33 -2.73 6.12 23.22
CA PHE A 33 -2.81 5.67 24.63
C PHE A 33 -1.97 4.41 24.94
N ASN A 34 -0.83 4.21 24.27
CA ASN A 34 0.13 3.11 24.51
C ASN A 34 -0.41 1.68 24.25
N ASN A 35 -1.28 1.51 23.25
CA ASN A 35 -1.69 0.18 22.76
C ASN A 35 -1.66 0.14 21.22
N ALA A 36 -0.60 0.73 20.65
CA ALA A 36 -0.44 0.86 19.21
C ALA A 36 -0.04 -0.49 18.59
N PRO A 37 -0.51 -0.81 17.37
CA PRO A 37 0.09 -1.86 16.56
C PRO A 37 1.58 -1.57 16.33
N SER A 38 2.38 -2.62 16.10
CA SER A 38 3.80 -2.51 15.76
C SER A 38 4.05 -1.64 14.52
N ASP A 39 3.11 -1.67 13.57
CA ASP A 39 3.13 -0.85 12.36
C ASP A 39 1.75 -0.24 12.10
N ALA A 40 1.70 1.04 11.73
CA ALA A 40 0.48 1.72 11.33
C ALA A 40 0.72 2.70 10.17
N LEU A 41 -0.24 2.75 9.26
CA LEU A 41 -0.36 3.77 8.22
C LEU A 41 -1.77 4.38 8.28
N PHE A 42 -1.82 5.66 8.58
CA PHE A 42 -3.04 6.46 8.53
C PHE A 42 -3.18 7.12 7.15
N ALA A 43 -4.35 6.99 6.55
CA ALA A 43 -4.69 7.61 5.28
C ALA A 43 -6.16 8.06 5.31
N LEU A 44 -6.48 9.13 4.59
CA LEU A 44 -7.83 9.65 4.41
C LEU A 44 -8.26 9.48 2.96
N GLY A 45 -9.41 8.83 2.77
CA GLY A 45 -9.89 8.44 1.44
C GLY A 45 -9.29 7.14 0.94
N TYR A 46 -9.69 6.75 -0.28
CA TYR A 46 -9.17 5.56 -0.97
C TYR A 46 -9.20 5.80 -2.48
N CYS A 47 -8.34 5.09 -3.20
CA CYS A 47 -8.44 4.96 -4.65
C CYS A 47 -9.33 3.77 -4.96
N GLY A 48 -10.32 3.97 -5.83
CA GLY A 48 -11.25 2.94 -6.27
C GLY A 48 -11.26 2.88 -7.79
N TRP A 49 -11.42 1.68 -8.31
CA TRP A 49 -11.55 1.41 -9.74
C TRP A 49 -12.94 0.87 -10.06
N SER A 50 -13.45 1.21 -11.23
CA SER A 50 -14.62 0.55 -11.79
C SER A 50 -14.28 -0.90 -12.19
N PRO A 51 -15.27 -1.79 -12.34
CA PRO A 51 -15.01 -3.18 -12.73
C PRO A 51 -14.19 -3.27 -14.04
N GLY A 52 -13.07 -4.02 -14.01
CA GLY A 52 -12.17 -4.22 -15.15
C GLY A 52 -11.20 -3.06 -15.43
N GLN A 53 -11.40 -1.89 -14.82
CA GLN A 53 -10.61 -0.69 -15.13
C GLN A 53 -9.14 -0.86 -14.74
N LEU A 54 -8.85 -1.45 -13.58
CA LEU A 54 -7.46 -1.61 -13.12
C LEU A 54 -6.70 -2.58 -14.04
N GLU A 55 -7.34 -3.68 -14.43
CA GLU A 55 -6.77 -4.66 -15.35
C GLU A 55 -6.48 -4.04 -16.72
N ASP A 56 -7.42 -3.27 -17.27
CA ASP A 56 -7.24 -2.55 -18.53
C ASP A 56 -6.10 -1.53 -18.45
N GLU A 57 -6.00 -0.77 -17.35
CA GLU A 57 -4.93 0.20 -17.13
C GLU A 57 -3.55 -0.48 -17.02
N ILE A 58 -3.47 -1.64 -16.34
CA ILE A 58 -2.24 -2.44 -16.29
C ILE A 58 -1.86 -2.94 -17.69
N MET A 59 -2.81 -3.47 -18.45
CA MET A 59 -2.58 -3.97 -19.82
C MET A 59 -2.12 -2.86 -20.78
N GLN A 60 -2.57 -1.62 -20.57
CA GLN A 60 -2.16 -0.45 -21.34
C GLN A 60 -0.82 0.16 -20.87
N ASN A 61 -0.09 -0.53 -19.98
CA ASN A 61 1.15 -0.04 -19.36
C ASN A 61 0.95 1.28 -18.57
N GLY A 62 -0.26 1.54 -18.09
CA GLY A 62 -0.59 2.69 -17.23
C GLY A 62 -0.09 2.52 -15.79
N TRP A 63 0.10 1.28 -15.33
CA TRP A 63 0.64 0.95 -14.01
C TRP A 63 1.80 -0.03 -14.11
N LEU A 64 2.80 0.19 -13.24
CA LEU A 64 3.80 -0.81 -12.90
C LEU A 64 3.42 -1.47 -11.58
N THR A 65 3.53 -2.79 -11.52
CA THR A 65 3.22 -3.57 -10.32
C THR A 65 4.50 -4.14 -9.73
N VAL A 66 4.56 -4.20 -8.40
CA VAL A 66 5.65 -4.81 -7.64
C VAL A 66 5.07 -5.77 -6.61
N PRO A 67 5.79 -6.84 -6.22
CA PRO A 67 5.36 -7.70 -5.13
C PRO A 67 5.12 -6.92 -3.84
N TYR A 68 4.21 -7.42 -3.01
CA TYR A 68 3.99 -6.85 -1.69
C TYR A 68 5.30 -6.79 -0.90
N SER A 69 5.55 -5.64 -0.27
CA SER A 69 6.66 -5.46 0.66
C SER A 69 6.20 -4.68 1.87
N ARG A 70 6.31 -5.33 3.03
CA ARG A 70 6.05 -4.71 4.33
C ARG A 70 6.90 -3.47 4.56
N HIS A 71 8.14 -3.49 4.08
CA HIS A 71 9.03 -2.34 4.13
C HIS A 71 8.45 -1.16 3.34
N LEU A 72 7.99 -1.39 2.10
CA LEU A 72 7.36 -0.33 1.29
C LEU A 72 6.08 0.20 1.92
N LEU A 73 5.27 -0.67 2.53
CA LEU A 73 3.99 -0.26 3.13
C LEU A 73 4.16 0.58 4.40
N PHE A 74 5.00 0.14 5.34
CA PHE A 74 5.06 0.72 6.69
C PHE A 74 6.36 1.43 7.06
N LYS A 75 7.51 1.05 6.48
CA LYS A 75 8.84 1.50 6.95
C LYS A 75 9.49 2.53 6.04
N ALA A 76 9.27 2.45 4.72
CA ALA A 76 9.86 3.36 3.76
C ALA A 76 9.28 4.78 3.94
N PRO A 77 10.15 5.81 4.08
CA PRO A 77 9.75 7.21 4.04
C PRO A 77 8.97 7.50 2.75
N ILE A 78 7.96 8.37 2.81
CA ILE A 78 7.07 8.65 1.68
C ILE A 78 7.87 9.14 0.47
N GLU A 79 8.86 9.99 0.70
CA GLU A 79 9.69 10.63 -0.31
C GLU A 79 10.54 9.62 -1.08
N GLY A 80 10.94 8.50 -0.44
CA GLY A 80 11.77 7.46 -1.04
C GLY A 80 11.00 6.21 -1.47
N ARG A 81 9.70 6.14 -1.17
CA ARG A 81 8.90 4.92 -1.37
C ARG A 81 8.76 4.56 -2.85
N TYR A 82 8.61 5.55 -3.71
CA TYR A 82 8.49 5.36 -5.15
C TYR A 82 9.78 4.76 -5.75
N GLU A 83 10.93 5.32 -5.39
CA GLU A 83 12.25 4.88 -5.81
C GLU A 83 12.56 3.48 -5.27
N ALA A 84 12.21 3.20 -4.02
CA ALA A 84 12.35 1.88 -3.44
C ALA A 84 11.47 0.83 -4.16
N ALA A 85 10.27 1.22 -4.62
CA ALA A 85 9.41 0.35 -5.42
C ALA A 85 10.01 0.08 -6.80
N LEU A 86 10.45 1.12 -7.52
CA LEU A 86 11.15 0.96 -8.81
C LEU A 86 12.40 0.09 -8.69
N GLY A 87 13.15 0.25 -7.59
CA GLY A 87 14.33 -0.57 -7.30
C GLY A 87 14.05 -2.07 -7.22
N GLN A 88 12.84 -2.49 -6.80
CA GLN A 88 12.46 -3.90 -6.81
C GLN A 88 12.32 -4.48 -8.22
N LEU A 89 12.05 -3.64 -9.21
CA LEU A 89 12.00 -4.01 -10.63
C LEU A 89 13.37 -3.88 -11.31
N GLY A 90 14.39 -3.41 -10.59
CA GLY A 90 15.71 -3.13 -11.17
C GLY A 90 15.72 -1.91 -12.10
N ILE A 91 14.72 -1.04 -12.01
CA ILE A 91 14.58 0.16 -12.85
C ILE A 91 14.74 1.44 -12.04
N THR A 92 15.02 2.54 -12.72
CA THR A 92 15.09 3.89 -12.15
C THR A 92 14.13 4.82 -12.88
N ARG A 93 13.86 6.00 -12.32
CA ARG A 93 13.09 7.04 -13.01
C ARG A 93 13.65 7.37 -14.40
N ALA A 94 14.97 7.36 -14.55
CA ALA A 94 15.64 7.66 -15.82
C ALA A 94 15.47 6.56 -16.88
N THR A 95 15.19 5.32 -16.47
CA THR A 95 14.94 4.20 -17.39
C THR A 95 13.47 4.06 -17.78
N LEU A 96 12.57 4.85 -17.18
CA LEU A 96 11.16 4.90 -17.55
C LEU A 96 11.01 5.77 -18.81
N SER A 97 10.73 5.12 -19.94
CA SER A 97 10.31 5.81 -21.17
C SER A 97 8.83 6.12 -21.12
N SER A 98 8.43 7.30 -21.59
CA SER A 98 7.02 7.67 -21.77
C SER A 98 6.36 6.95 -22.96
N VAL A 99 7.15 6.24 -23.77
CA VAL A 99 6.65 5.44 -24.89
C VAL A 99 6.44 4.02 -24.40
N ALA A 100 5.18 3.62 -24.22
CA ALA A 100 4.81 2.22 -24.07
C ALA A 100 5.19 1.49 -25.36
N GLY A 101 6.25 0.67 -25.31
CA GLY A 101 6.63 -0.19 -26.42
C GLY A 101 5.72 -1.42 -26.43
N ASN A 102 4.78 -1.47 -27.36
CA ASN A 102 4.11 -2.73 -27.70
C ASN A 102 5.06 -3.54 -28.60
N ALA A 103 5.29 -4.80 -28.24
CA ALA A 103 5.87 -5.82 -29.11
C ALA A 103 4.75 -6.70 -29.66
#